data_AF-A0A1B7VQD7-F1
#
_entry.id   AF-A0A1B7VQD7-F1
#
_cell.length_a   1.000
_cell.length_b   1.000
_cell.length_c   1.000
_cell.angle_alpha   90.00
_cell.angle_beta   90.00
_cell.angle_gamma   90.00
#
_symmetry.space_group_name_H-M   'P 1'
#
loop_
_entity.id
_entity.type
_entity.pdbx_description
1 polymer ?
#
loop_
_entity_poly.entity_id
_entity_poly.type
_entity_poly.pdbx_seq_one_letter_code
_entity_poly.pdbx_strand_id
1 'polypeptide(L)'
;MNTMDNSPGSDRSSEVLVSVTLLQNQLNDLLKQLSPERLQVLADFAAYLANAESEAATQELLAIPGLLERVKQNQTTPKTHYTNWRTLRSDV
;
A
#
# COMPACT_ATOMS: atom_id res chain seq x y z
N MET A 1 2.73 30.68 -33.84
CA MET A 1 3.66 29.55 -33.66
C MET A 1 3.15 28.77 -32.46
N ASN A 2 2.34 27.74 -32.69
CA ASN A 2 1.69 26.98 -31.62
C ASN A 2 2.66 25.89 -31.18
N THR A 3 3.35 26.12 -30.07
CA THR A 3 4.14 25.08 -29.39
C THR A 3 3.19 24.15 -28.66
N MET A 4 3.06 22.93 -29.18
CA MET A 4 2.56 21.77 -28.45
C MET A 4 3.39 21.59 -27.19
N ASP A 5 2.77 21.76 -26.03
CA ASP A 5 3.24 21.17 -24.78
C ASP A 5 2.44 19.88 -24.58
N ASN A 6 2.99 18.78 -25.09
CA ASN A 6 2.44 17.44 -24.88
C ASN A 6 3.22 16.82 -23.73
N SER A 7 2.74 17.04 -22.51
CA SER A 7 3.28 16.43 -21.29
C SER A 7 2.82 14.97 -21.18
N PRO A 8 3.70 13.95 -21.25
CA PRO A 8 3.31 12.53 -21.19
C PRO A 8 3.37 11.99 -19.75
N GLY A 9 2.87 12.78 -18.78
CA GLY A 9 3.02 12.48 -17.35
C GLY A 9 1.77 11.92 -16.67
N SER A 10 0.60 11.98 -17.30
CA SER A 10 -0.68 11.81 -16.59
C SER A 10 -1.42 10.49 -16.85
N ASP A 11 -0.93 9.63 -17.76
CA ASP A 11 -1.71 8.47 -18.22
C ASP A 11 -1.44 7.18 -17.44
N ARG A 12 -0.19 6.93 -17.02
CA ARG A 12 0.20 5.64 -16.41
C ARG A 12 -0.54 5.32 -15.11
N SER A 13 -0.80 6.31 -14.26
CA SER A 13 -1.54 6.09 -13.01
C SER A 13 -3.01 5.80 -13.27
N SER A 14 -3.63 6.43 -14.28
CA SER A 14 -5.00 6.12 -14.71
C SER A 14 -5.08 4.72 -15.33
N GLU A 15 -4.13 4.34 -16.19
CA GLU A 15 -4.08 3.02 -16.82
C GLU A 15 -3.94 1.88 -15.79
N VAL A 16 -3.12 2.08 -14.75
CA VAL A 16 -2.95 1.12 -13.65
C VAL A 16 -4.23 1.01 -12.82
N LEU A 17 -4.87 2.13 -12.49
CA LEU A 17 -6.14 2.10 -11.75
C LEU A 17 -7.26 1.42 -12.54
N VAL A 18 -7.38 1.70 -13.84
CA VAL A 18 -8.31 1.02 -14.76
C VAL A 18 -8.04 -0.49 -14.79
N SER A 19 -6.76 -0.89 -14.79
CA SER A 19 -6.36 -2.30 -14.77
C SER A 19 -6.74 -2.99 -13.46
N VAL A 20 -6.62 -2.32 -12.31
CA VAL A 20 -7.04 -2.84 -11.00
C VAL A 20 -8.55 -3.01 -10.94
N THR A 21 -9.32 -2.02 -11.40
CA THR A 21 -10.78 -2.11 -11.42
C THR A 21 -11.28 -3.24 -12.32
N LEU A 22 -10.65 -3.47 -13.48
CA LEU A 22 -10.97 -4.59 -14.35
C LEU A 22 -10.71 -5.94 -13.68
N LEU A 23 -9.56 -6.09 -13.02
CA LEU A 23 -9.21 -7.29 -12.25
C LEU A 23 -10.23 -7.59 -11.14
N GLN A 24 -10.64 -6.56 -10.39
CA GLN A 24 -11.65 -6.73 -9.33
C GLN A 24 -13.01 -7.19 -9.88
N ASN A 25 -13.43 -6.63 -11.01
CA ASN A 25 -14.69 -7.01 -11.65
C ASN A 25 -14.65 -8.47 -12.14
N GLN A 26 -13.57 -8.87 -12.82
CA GLN A 26 -13.37 -10.26 -13.24
C GLN A 26 -13.40 -11.22 -12.06
N LEU A 27 -12.74 -10.87 -10.96
CA LEU A 27 -12.72 -11.71 -9.77
C LEU A 27 -14.12 -11.84 -9.16
N ASN A 28 -14.87 -10.75 -9.06
CA ASN A 28 -16.26 -10.76 -8.57
C ASN A 28 -17.19 -11.65 -9.43
N ASP A 29 -17.00 -11.67 -10.75
CA ASP A 29 -17.80 -12.52 -11.62
C ASP A 29 -17.44 -14.00 -11.52
N LEU A 30 -16.16 -14.31 -11.27
CA LEU A 30 -15.72 -15.68 -10.99
C LEU A 30 -16.24 -16.17 -9.63
N LEU A 31 -16.20 -15.32 -8.59
CA LEU A 31 -16.69 -15.68 -7.25
C LEU A 31 -18.17 -16.11 -7.25
N LYS A 32 -19.00 -15.50 -8.10
CA LYS A 32 -20.43 -15.87 -8.23
C LYS A 32 -20.67 -17.28 -8.78
N GLN A 33 -19.68 -17.88 -9.45
CA GLN A 33 -19.81 -19.16 -10.16
C GLN A 33 -19.23 -20.34 -9.37
N LEU A 34 -18.56 -20.07 -8.25
CA LEU A 34 -17.86 -21.08 -7.47
C LEU A 34 -18.77 -21.74 -6.44
N SER A 35 -18.49 -23.02 -6.16
CA SER A 35 -19.13 -23.73 -5.06
C SER A 35 -18.63 -23.19 -3.71
N PRO A 36 -19.38 -23.40 -2.61
CA PRO A 36 -18.97 -22.96 -1.27
C PRO A 36 -17.58 -23.45 -0.85
N GLU A 37 -17.22 -24.69 -1.18
CA GLU A 37 -15.92 -25.28 -0.83
C GLU A 37 -14.78 -24.58 -1.57
N ARG A 38 -15.01 -24.21 -2.83
CA ARG A 38 -14.02 -23.47 -3.63
C ARG A 38 -13.89 -22.02 -3.16
N LEU A 39 -14.99 -21.41 -2.73
CA LEU A 39 -14.97 -20.08 -2.12
C LEU A 39 -14.19 -20.07 -0.81
N GLN A 40 -14.32 -21.11 0.02
CA GLN A 40 -13.55 -21.25 1.26
C GLN A 40 -12.05 -21.29 0.99
N VAL A 41 -11.60 -22.11 0.03
CA VAL A 41 -10.19 -22.19 -0.36
C VAL A 41 -9.66 -20.84 -0.87
N LEU A 42 -10.46 -20.12 -1.65
CA LEU A 42 -10.08 -18.79 -2.16
C LEU A 42 -10.00 -17.75 -1.04
N ALA A 43 -10.90 -17.80 -0.06
CA ALA A 43 -10.86 -16.92 1.10
C ALA A 43 -9.60 -17.16 1.96
N ASP A 44 -9.27 -18.43 2.22
CA ASP A 44 -8.07 -18.80 2.97
C ASP A 44 -6.79 -18.35 2.23
N PHE A 45 -6.77 -18.51 0.91
CA PHE A 45 -5.65 -18.06 0.07
C PHE A 45 -5.52 -16.53 0.03
N ALA A 46 -6.63 -15.80 -0.08
CA ALA A 46 -6.63 -14.34 -0.04
C ALA A 46 -6.15 -13.81 1.32
N ALA A 47 -6.55 -14.44 2.42
CA ALA A 47 -6.07 -14.11 3.76
C ALA A 47 -4.55 -14.33 3.89
N TYR A 48 -4.03 -15.44 3.33
CA TYR A 48 -2.59 -15.69 3.26
C TYR A 48 -1.86 -14.59 2.47
N LEU A 49 -2.36 -14.21 1.29
CA LEU A 49 -1.73 -13.16 0.48
C LEU A 49 -1.72 -11.80 1.20
N ALA A 50 -2.83 -11.41 1.84
CA ALA A 50 -2.91 -10.18 2.61
C ALA A 50 -1.91 -10.17 3.79
N ASN A 51 -1.77 -11.32 4.47
CA ASN A 51 -0.79 -11.48 5.52
C ASN A 51 0.65 -11.41 4.98
N ALA A 52 0.93 -12.07 3.85
CA ALA A 52 2.26 -12.07 3.23
C ALA A 52 2.67 -10.68 2.72
N GLU A 53 1.75 -9.91 2.14
CA GLU A 53 1.98 -8.51 1.74
C GLU A 53 2.30 -7.64 2.97
N SER A 54 1.57 -7.83 4.08
CA SER A 54 1.85 -7.16 5.35
C SER A 54 3.18 -7.61 5.97
N GLU A 55 3.53 -8.89 5.86
CA GLU A 55 4.77 -9.45 6.37
C GLU A 55 5.98 -8.96 5.58
N ALA A 56 5.90 -8.87 4.25
CA ALA A 56 6.95 -8.28 3.41
C ALA A 56 7.29 -6.84 3.86
N ALA A 57 6.27 -6.01 4.07
CA ALA A 57 6.45 -4.66 4.60
C ALA A 57 7.04 -4.65 6.02
N THR A 58 6.71 -5.65 6.85
CA THR A 58 7.24 -5.78 8.21
C THR A 58 8.70 -6.25 8.20
N GLN A 59 9.09 -7.13 7.28
CA GLN A 59 10.47 -7.62 7.14
C GLN A 59 11.42 -6.50 6.70
N GLU A 60 10.97 -5.58 5.84
CA GLU A 60 11.76 -4.38 5.48
C GLU A 60 12.07 -3.51 6.72
N LEU A 61 11.08 -3.34 7.61
CA LEU A 61 11.28 -2.59 8.85
C LEU A 61 12.17 -3.33 9.86
N LEU A 62 12.03 -4.66 9.98
CA LEU A 62 12.87 -5.48 10.84
C LEU A 62 14.32 -5.54 10.36
N ALA A 63 14.56 -5.42 9.04
CA ALA A 63 15.89 -5.37 8.47
C ALA A 63 16.66 -4.08 8.83
N ILE A 64 15.98 -3.03 9.31
CA ILE A 64 16.62 -1.79 9.75
C ILE A 64 17.22 -2.01 11.16
N PRO A 65 18.56 -2.07 11.31
CA PRO A 65 19.17 -2.40 12.60
C PRO A 65 18.78 -1.40 13.68
N GLY A 66 18.37 -1.89 14.85
CA GLY A 66 18.03 -1.05 16.00
C GLY A 66 16.76 -0.19 15.82
N LEU A 67 15.94 -0.43 14.79
CA LEU A 67 14.72 0.36 14.58
C LEU A 67 13.70 0.13 15.70
N LEU A 68 13.51 -1.12 16.11
CA LEU A 68 12.52 -1.46 17.13
C LEU A 68 12.84 -0.81 18.48
N GLU A 69 14.12 -0.80 18.86
CA GLU A 69 14.63 -0.15 20.07
C GLU A 69 14.38 1.36 20.01
N ARG A 70 14.68 1.99 18.86
CA ARG A 70 14.44 3.41 18.64
C ARG A 70 12.96 3.76 18.69
N VAL A 71 12.09 2.95 18.10
CA VAL A 71 10.63 3.14 18.16
C VAL A 71 10.15 3.07 19.61
N LYS A 72 10.59 2.06 20.38
CA LYS A 72 10.24 1.92 21.80
C LYS A 72 10.70 3.12 22.64
N GLN A 73 11.92 3.60 22.41
CA GLN A 73 12.45 4.81 23.08
C GLN A 73 11.63 6.06 22.71
N ASN A 74 11.23 6.18 21.46
CA ASN A 74 10.44 7.31 20.98
C ASN A 74 8.99 7.28 21.51
N GLN A 75 8.41 6.11 21.78
CA GLN A 75 7.08 5.99 22.39
C GLN A 75 7.00 6.59 23.80
N THR A 76 8.12 6.58 24.53
CA THR A 76 8.21 7.20 25.86
C THR A 76 8.61 8.68 25.83
N THR A 77 8.81 9.25 24.63
CA THR A 77 9.21 10.65 24.50
C THR A 77 8.05 11.59 24.84
N PRO A 78 8.23 12.53 25.78
CA PRO A 78 7.19 13.50 26.09
C PRO A 78 6.84 14.37 24.88
N LYS A 79 5.55 14.69 24.71
CA LYS A 79 5.05 15.49 23.58
C LYS A 79 5.71 16.88 23.48
N THR A 80 6.28 17.40 24.57
CA THR A 80 7.04 18.66 24.59
C THR A 80 8.30 18.61 23.71
N HIS A 81 8.81 17.42 23.38
CA HIS A 81 9.95 17.22 22.49
C HIS A 81 9.54 16.97 21.03
N TYR A 82 8.25 16.98 20.72
CA TYR A 82 7.78 16.76 19.36
C TYR A 82 7.97 18.04 18.54
N THR A 83 8.41 17.89 17.30
CA THR A 83 8.47 19.00 16.35
C THR A 83 7.40 18.81 15.27
N ASN A 84 6.69 19.88 14.93
CA ASN A 84 5.68 19.83 13.87
C ASN A 84 6.38 19.61 12.52
N TRP A 85 5.96 18.59 11.78
CA TRP A 85 6.63 18.26 10.51
C TRP A 85 6.56 19.42 9.48
N ARG A 86 5.54 20.28 9.55
CA ARG A 86 5.42 21.48 8.70
C ARG A 86 6.49 22.53 8.98
N THR A 87 7.12 22.49 10.16
CA THR A 87 8.24 23.38 10.47
C THR A 87 9.59 22.78 10.07
N LEU A 88 9.61 21.50 9.66
CA LEU A 88 10.82 20.78 9.23
C LEU A 88 10.92 20.66 7.71
N ARG A 89 9.78 20.73 7.01
CA ARG A 89 9.68 20.56 5.56
C ARG A 89 9.00 21.79 4.96
N SER A 90 9.69 22.49 4.06
CA SER A 90 9.19 23.66 3.34
C SER A 90 8.61 23.33 1.96
N ASP A 91 8.69 22.07 1.55
CA ASP A 91 8.30 21.54 0.23
C ASP A 91 6.89 20.95 0.18
N VAL A 92 6.10 21.09 1.25
CA VAL A 92 4.76 20.53 1.43
C VAL A 92 3.81 21.59 1.95
#